data_AF-A0A6A8Q0X3-F1
#
_entry.id   AF-A0A6A8Q0X3-F1
#
_cell.length_a   1.000
_cell.length_b   1.000
_cell.length_c   1.000
_cell.angle_alpha   90.00
_cell.angle_beta   90.00
_cell.angle_gamma   90.00
#
_symmetry.space_group_name_H-M   'P 1'
#
loop_
_entity.id
_entity.type
_entity.pdbx_description
1 polymer ?
#
loop_
_entity_poly.entity_id
_entity_poly.type
_entity_poly.pdbx_seq_one_letter_code
_entity_poly.pdbx_strand_id
1 'polypeptide(L)'
;MFQKKTLFIICTVLLFTACKSSFEVSNVDYAHRIESVLIPEKDGQVYDQRHGLHFNILPIQQQEFNDIDELKVDEVRLIRNSEGYYFITANGFNHVYVMEQGEGKLILKEKIKVAENGLIDPAFNLRSPYVHLLDQKSSTIVSLTSSGINSIEKEDQS
;
A
#
# COMPACT_ATOMS: atom_id res chain seq x y z
N MET A 1 -67.91 11.79 1.06
CA MET A 1 -66.71 12.28 1.77
C MET A 1 -65.74 11.11 2.01
N PHE A 2 -65.15 10.55 0.95
CA PHE A 2 -64.32 9.33 1.03
C PHE A 2 -63.32 9.31 -0.14
N GLN A 3 -62.30 10.19 -0.17
CA GLN A 3 -61.37 10.15 -1.30
C GLN A 3 -59.99 10.81 -1.13
N LYS A 4 -59.47 10.98 0.09
CA LYS A 4 -58.15 11.62 0.27
C LYS A 4 -57.16 10.90 1.21
N LYS A 5 -57.55 9.83 1.90
CA LYS A 5 -56.65 9.15 2.86
C LYS A 5 -55.95 7.90 2.31
N THR A 6 -56.44 7.30 1.24
CA THR A 6 -55.91 6.03 0.71
C THR A 6 -54.66 6.20 -0.18
N LEU A 7 -54.43 7.40 -0.72
CA LEU A 7 -53.28 7.66 -1.62
C LEU A 7 -51.95 7.83 -0.87
N PHE A 8 -51.97 8.13 0.43
CA PHE A 8 -50.75 8.36 1.22
C PHE A 8 -50.07 7.05 1.66
N ILE A 9 -50.80 5.93 1.68
CA ILE A 9 -50.29 4.64 2.18
C ILE A 9 -49.47 3.89 1.11
N ILE A 10 -49.72 4.14 -0.18
CA ILE A 10 -49.06 3.45 -1.29
C ILE A 10 -47.62 3.96 -1.52
N CYS A 11 -47.34 5.23 -1.20
CA CYS A 11 -45.98 5.80 -1.34
C CYS A 11 -44.97 5.25 -0.32
N THR A 12 -45.41 4.83 0.87
CA THR A 12 -44.50 4.39 1.95
C THR A 12 -43.98 2.97 1.75
N VAL A 13 -44.69 2.12 1.00
CA VAL A 13 -44.31 0.71 0.78
C VAL A 13 -43.21 0.58 -0.30
N LEU A 14 -43.06 1.57 -1.19
CA LEU A 14 -42.07 1.55 -2.27
C LEU A 14 -40.64 1.90 -1.82
N LEU A 15 -40.46 2.44 -0.61
CA LEU A 15 -39.15 2.87 -0.11
C LEU A 15 -38.27 1.73 0.44
N PHE A 16 -38.79 0.51 0.56
CA PHE A 16 -38.06 -0.62 1.18
C PHE A 16 -37.44 -1.63 0.20
N THR A 17 -37.51 -1.40 -1.11
CA THR A 17 -36.99 -2.36 -2.12
C THR A 17 -35.58 -2.07 -2.63
N ALA A 18 -34.93 -1.01 -2.14
CA ALA A 18 -33.57 -0.65 -2.53
C ALA A 18 -32.49 -1.34 -1.67
N CYS A 19 -32.66 -2.62 -1.32
CA CYS A 19 -31.52 -3.45 -0.94
C CYS A 19 -30.78 -3.80 -2.23
N LYS A 20 -29.86 -2.94 -2.66
CA LYS A 20 -28.91 -3.28 -3.73
C LYS A 20 -28.11 -4.49 -3.24
N SER A 21 -28.43 -5.68 -3.74
CA SER A 21 -27.57 -6.84 -3.58
C SER A 21 -26.24 -6.52 -4.28
N SER A 22 -25.19 -6.26 -3.51
CA SER A 22 -23.84 -6.17 -4.05
C SER A 22 -23.38 -7.57 -4.41
N PHE A 23 -23.04 -7.78 -5.67
CA PHE A 23 -22.30 -8.98 -6.05
C PHE A 23 -20.84 -8.77 -5.64
N GLU A 24 -20.34 -9.64 -4.76
CA GLU A 24 -18.99 -9.58 -4.24
C GLU A 24 -18.30 -10.93 -4.43
N VAL A 25 -17.06 -10.88 -4.90
CA VAL A 25 -16.16 -12.04 -4.91
C VAL A 25 -15.20 -11.86 -3.74
N SER A 26 -15.27 -12.75 -2.77
CA SER A 26 -14.43 -12.73 -1.57
C SER A 26 -13.23 -13.69 -1.69
N ASN A 27 -12.28 -13.59 -0.76
CA ASN A 27 -11.06 -14.41 -0.71
C ASN A 27 -10.17 -14.29 -1.96
N VAL A 28 -10.06 -13.07 -2.51
CA VAL A 28 -9.14 -12.78 -3.60
C VAL A 28 -7.73 -12.63 -3.05
N ASP A 29 -6.76 -13.30 -3.67
CA ASP A 29 -5.33 -13.10 -3.38
C ASP A 29 -4.75 -12.09 -4.35
N TYR A 30 -4.45 -10.88 -3.85
CA TYR A 30 -3.88 -9.79 -4.63
C TYR A 30 -2.35 -9.78 -4.64
N ALA A 31 -1.69 -10.77 -4.04
CA ALA A 31 -0.26 -10.72 -3.78
C ALA A 31 0.58 -10.66 -5.07
N HIS A 32 1.57 -9.78 -5.06
CA HIS A 32 2.66 -9.82 -6.04
C HIS A 32 3.76 -10.73 -5.47
N ARG A 33 3.95 -11.91 -6.08
CA ARG A 33 4.88 -12.94 -5.56
C ARG A 33 6.34 -12.48 -5.48
N ILE A 34 6.73 -11.54 -6.33
CA ILE A 34 8.10 -11.02 -6.44
C ILE A 34 8.00 -9.51 -6.30
N GLU A 35 8.92 -8.93 -5.54
CA GLU A 35 9.05 -7.47 -5.48
C GLU A 35 9.33 -6.86 -6.86
N SER A 36 8.97 -5.60 -6.99
CA SER A 36 9.34 -4.76 -8.12
C SER A 36 10.41 -3.77 -7.65
N VAL A 37 11.44 -3.64 -8.46
CA VAL A 37 12.55 -2.70 -8.28
C VAL A 37 12.47 -1.74 -9.45
N LEU A 38 12.06 -0.51 -9.17
CA LEU A 38 11.61 0.45 -10.18
C LEU A 38 12.51 1.67 -10.13
N ILE A 39 12.98 2.11 -11.29
CA ILE A 39 13.81 3.32 -11.43
C ILE A 39 12.86 4.49 -11.73
N PRO A 40 12.79 5.53 -10.88
CA PRO A 40 12.00 6.70 -11.19
C PRO A 40 12.56 7.49 -12.38
N GLU A 41 11.68 8.12 -13.14
CA GLU A 41 12.06 9.14 -14.10
C GLU A 41 12.49 10.44 -13.39
N LYS A 42 13.08 11.38 -14.14
CA LYS A 42 13.65 12.61 -13.56
C LYS A 42 12.64 13.49 -12.81
N ASP A 43 11.36 13.41 -13.17
CA ASP A 43 10.25 14.11 -12.53
C ASP A 43 9.59 13.28 -11.41
N GLY A 44 10.19 12.15 -11.06
CA GLY A 44 9.76 11.24 -10.00
C GLY A 44 8.64 10.26 -10.41
N GLN A 45 8.28 10.17 -11.69
CA GLN A 45 7.31 9.16 -12.13
C GLN A 45 7.89 7.75 -12.05
N VAL A 46 7.10 6.79 -11.57
CA VAL A 46 7.47 5.40 -11.37
C VAL A 46 6.47 4.51 -12.09
N TYR A 47 6.98 3.61 -12.94
CA TYR A 47 6.16 2.73 -13.78
C TYR A 47 6.44 1.26 -13.48
N ASP A 48 5.50 0.57 -12.83
CA ASP A 48 5.49 -0.88 -12.76
C ASP A 48 4.70 -1.45 -13.94
N GLN A 49 5.42 -1.72 -15.04
CA GLN A 49 4.81 -2.27 -16.25
C GLN A 49 4.21 -3.67 -16.04
N ARG A 50 4.78 -4.46 -15.11
CA ARG A 50 4.33 -5.84 -14.86
C ARG A 50 2.94 -5.87 -14.26
N HIS A 51 2.65 -4.94 -13.36
CA HIS A 51 1.40 -4.91 -12.62
C HIS A 51 0.49 -3.73 -12.99
N GLY A 52 0.91 -2.88 -13.94
CA GLY A 52 0.11 -1.76 -14.43
C GLY A 52 -0.06 -0.64 -13.41
N LEU A 53 0.91 -0.44 -12.50
CA LEU A 53 0.89 0.65 -11.52
C LEU A 53 1.76 1.81 -12.01
N HIS A 54 1.23 3.02 -11.91
CA HIS A 54 1.95 4.26 -12.22
C HIS A 54 1.63 5.31 -11.15
N PHE A 55 2.67 5.91 -10.58
CA PHE A 55 2.56 6.93 -9.53
C PHE A 55 3.82 7.80 -9.47
N ASN A 56 3.77 8.89 -8.73
CA ASN A 56 4.92 9.77 -8.50
C ASN A 56 5.50 9.54 -7.09
N ILE A 57 6.82 9.37 -6.97
CA ILE A 57 7.52 9.10 -5.70
C ILE A 57 7.79 10.37 -4.86
N LEU A 58 7.79 11.56 -5.47
CA LEU A 58 8.17 12.81 -4.80
C LEU A 58 7.35 13.11 -3.54
N PRO A 59 6.02 12.87 -3.48
CA PRO A 59 5.27 13.06 -2.24
C PRO A 59 5.76 12.16 -1.10
N ILE A 60 6.22 10.94 -1.39
CA ILE A 60 6.79 10.02 -0.40
C ILE A 60 8.21 10.49 -0.04
N GLN A 61 9.01 10.89 -1.02
CA GLN A 61 10.35 11.46 -0.81
C GLN A 61 10.32 12.67 0.14
N GLN A 62 9.34 13.56 -0.03
CA GLN A 62 9.15 14.73 0.84
C GLN A 62 9.02 14.32 2.30
N GLN A 63 8.36 13.20 2.57
CA GLN A 63 8.13 12.70 3.93
C GLN A 63 9.38 12.07 4.57
N GLU A 64 10.41 11.76 3.78
CA GLU A 64 11.68 11.20 4.23
C GLU A 64 12.77 12.25 4.37
N PHE A 65 12.85 13.18 3.42
CA PHE A 65 13.97 14.13 3.34
C PHE A 65 13.55 15.60 3.50
N ASN A 66 12.26 15.88 3.66
CA ASN A 66 11.69 17.24 3.66
C ASN A 66 12.07 18.03 2.39
N ASP A 67 12.19 17.35 1.25
CA ASP A 67 12.68 17.92 -0.01
C ASP A 67 12.03 17.25 -1.23
N ILE A 68 11.58 18.08 -2.17
CA ILE A 68 10.98 17.70 -3.46
C ILE A 68 11.68 18.36 -4.67
N ASP A 69 12.68 19.21 -4.44
CA ASP A 69 13.29 20.04 -5.49
C ASP A 69 14.17 19.18 -6.42
N GLU A 70 14.76 18.13 -5.88
CA GLU A 70 15.58 17.16 -6.61
C GLU A 70 15.17 15.73 -6.28
N LEU A 71 15.15 14.85 -7.28
CA LEU A 71 14.97 13.42 -7.07
C LEU A 71 16.19 12.83 -6.37
N LYS A 72 15.99 12.26 -5.18
CA LYS A 72 17.02 11.62 -4.34
C LYS A 72 16.91 10.10 -4.32
N VAL A 73 15.91 9.54 -5.00
CA VAL A 73 15.58 8.12 -4.99
C VAL A 73 16.00 7.50 -6.32
N ASP A 74 17.02 6.65 -6.29
CA ASP A 74 17.50 5.93 -7.48
C ASP A 74 16.64 4.69 -7.79
N GLU A 75 16.22 3.96 -6.75
CA GLU A 75 15.41 2.74 -6.86
C GLU A 75 14.26 2.76 -5.84
N VAL A 76 13.06 2.45 -6.30
CA VAL A 76 11.87 2.23 -5.49
C VAL A 76 11.60 0.74 -5.39
N ARG A 77 11.56 0.22 -4.16
CA ARG A 77 11.16 -1.15 -3.84
C ARG A 77 9.66 -1.17 -3.59
N LEU A 78 8.94 -2.06 -4.26
CA LEU A 78 7.50 -2.19 -4.20
C LEU A 78 7.09 -3.67 -4.10
N ILE A 79 6.24 -4.02 -3.15
CA ILE A 79 5.56 -5.33 -3.12
C ILE A 79 4.10 -5.17 -2.71
N ARG A 80 3.22 -6.06 -3.18
CA ARG A 80 1.81 -6.09 -2.79
C ARG A 80 1.50 -7.36 -2.03
N ASN A 81 0.88 -7.25 -0.86
CA ASN A 81 0.48 -8.42 -0.08
C ASN A 81 -0.86 -9.00 -0.57
N SER A 82 -1.28 -10.14 0.00
CA SER A 82 -2.50 -10.84 -0.39
C SER A 82 -3.78 -10.05 -0.13
N GLU A 83 -3.77 -9.19 0.89
CA GLU A 83 -4.87 -8.26 1.21
C GLU A 83 -4.98 -7.09 0.23
N GLY A 84 -3.97 -6.90 -0.63
CA GLY A 84 -3.98 -5.90 -1.68
C GLY A 84 -3.32 -4.57 -1.30
N TYR A 85 -2.63 -4.48 -0.16
CA TYR A 85 -1.84 -3.32 0.22
C TYR A 85 -0.47 -3.33 -0.44
N TYR A 86 -0.03 -2.17 -0.89
CA TYR A 86 1.32 -1.94 -1.41
C TYR A 86 2.25 -1.52 -0.28
N PHE A 87 3.45 -2.08 -0.25
CA PHE A 87 4.54 -1.70 0.63
C PHE A 87 5.61 -1.05 -0.23
N ILE A 88 5.95 0.20 0.09
CA ILE A 88 6.86 1.04 -0.69
C ILE A 88 8.01 1.50 0.19
N THR A 89 9.24 1.33 -0.27
CA THR A 89 10.43 1.93 0.36
C THR A 89 11.53 2.16 -0.67
N ALA A 90 12.64 2.75 -0.24
CA ALA A 90 13.81 3.02 -1.06
C ALA A 90 15.07 3.10 -0.18
N ASN A 91 16.24 3.11 -0.81
CA ASN A 91 17.49 3.44 -0.13
C ASN A 91 17.39 4.84 0.51
N GLY A 92 17.92 4.99 1.71
CA GLY A 92 17.87 6.21 2.53
C GLY A 92 16.55 6.41 3.28
N PHE A 93 15.51 5.64 3.03
CA PHE A 93 14.23 5.81 3.73
C PHE A 93 14.30 5.27 5.16
N ASN A 94 13.69 5.97 6.09
CA ASN A 94 13.47 5.52 7.46
C ASN A 94 12.19 4.70 7.61
N HIS A 95 11.29 4.75 6.62
CA HIS A 95 9.97 4.15 6.71
C HIS A 95 9.64 3.23 5.53
N VAL A 96 8.70 2.33 5.78
CA VAL A 96 7.90 1.65 4.76
C VAL A 96 6.52 2.30 4.72
N TYR A 97 6.09 2.69 3.52
CA TYR A 97 4.79 3.28 3.26
C TYR A 97 3.83 2.19 2.82
N VAL A 98 2.80 1.95 3.63
CA VAL A 98 1.72 1.03 3.30
C VAL A 98 0.62 1.82 2.62
N MET A 99 0.31 1.47 1.38
CA MET A 99 -0.69 2.17 0.56
C MET A 99 -1.83 1.24 0.19
N GLU A 100 -3.06 1.72 0.30
CA GLU A 100 -4.23 1.08 -0.28
C GLU A 100 -4.60 1.72 -1.63
N GLN A 101 -5.25 0.93 -2.49
CA GLN A 101 -5.71 1.42 -3.78
C GLN A 101 -7.04 2.19 -3.63
N GLY A 102 -7.09 3.39 -4.19
CA GLY A 102 -8.33 4.14 -4.43
C GLY A 102 -8.55 4.38 -5.92
N GLU A 103 -9.68 4.98 -6.27
CA GLU A 103 -9.97 5.39 -7.64
C GLU A 103 -8.93 6.41 -8.14
N GLY A 104 -8.04 5.97 -9.04
CA GLY A 104 -6.98 6.79 -9.62
C GLY A 104 -5.91 7.27 -8.64
N LYS A 105 -5.80 6.66 -7.46
CA LYS A 105 -4.86 7.13 -6.41
C LYS A 105 -4.38 6.00 -5.51
N LEU A 106 -3.23 6.22 -4.90
CA LEU A 106 -2.76 5.47 -3.73
C LEU A 106 -3.07 6.29 -2.47
N ILE A 107 -3.65 5.65 -1.46
CA ILE A 107 -4.03 6.28 -0.20
C ILE A 107 -3.11 5.71 0.89
N LEU A 108 -2.48 6.59 1.67
CA LEU A 108 -1.65 6.17 2.78
C LEU A 108 -2.50 5.47 3.83
N LYS A 109 -2.18 4.21 4.11
CA LYS A 109 -2.79 3.40 5.16
C LYS A 109 -1.98 3.47 6.45
N GLU A 110 -0.67 3.30 6.34
CA GLU A 110 0.25 3.29 7.48
C GLU A 110 1.66 3.74 7.05
N LYS A 111 2.38 4.40 7.95
CA LYS A 111 3.80 4.77 7.80
C LYS A 111 4.61 4.06 8.87
N ILE A 112 5.25 2.96 8.50
CA ILE A 112 5.95 2.09 9.45
C ILE A 112 7.40 2.54 9.56
N LYS A 113 7.83 3.02 10.74
CA LYS A 113 9.25 3.35 10.99
C LYS A 113 10.06 2.07 11.13
N VAL A 114 11.06 1.88 10.29
CA VAL A 114 11.91 0.67 10.21
C VAL A 114 13.39 0.96 10.38
N ALA A 115 13.82 2.21 10.23
CA ALA A 115 15.20 2.64 10.46
C ALA A 115 15.26 4.03 11.11
N GLU A 116 16.39 4.33 11.76
CA GLU A 116 16.69 5.65 12.34
C GLU A 116 17.54 6.52 11.40
N ASN A 117 18.42 5.90 10.60
CA ASN A 117 19.43 6.59 9.78
C ASN A 117 19.36 6.18 8.30
N GLY A 118 18.18 5.80 7.82
CA GLY A 118 17.94 5.32 6.47
C GLY A 118 18.30 3.85 6.28
N LEU A 119 17.49 3.15 5.49
CA LEU A 119 17.81 1.81 4.96
C LEU A 119 18.96 1.95 3.95
N ILE A 120 19.83 0.95 3.85
CA ILE A 120 20.99 1.04 2.96
C ILE A 120 20.81 0.17 1.72
N ASP A 121 20.32 -1.06 1.91
CA ASP A 121 20.01 -1.97 0.82
C ASP A 121 18.73 -2.74 1.14
N PRO A 122 17.57 -2.04 1.12
CA PRO A 122 16.30 -2.65 1.45
C PRO A 122 15.84 -3.59 0.33
N ALA A 123 15.32 -4.75 0.70
CA ALA A 123 14.64 -5.68 -0.18
C ALA A 123 13.42 -6.28 0.51
N PHE A 124 12.35 -6.49 -0.25
CA PHE A 124 11.15 -7.15 0.21
C PHE A 124 11.12 -8.62 -0.18
N ASN A 125 10.58 -9.44 0.72
CA ASN A 125 10.26 -10.83 0.46
C ASN A 125 8.87 -11.15 1.00
N LEU A 126 8.01 -11.75 0.18
CA LEU A 126 6.70 -12.16 0.64
C LEU A 126 6.79 -13.50 1.39
N ARG A 127 6.37 -13.48 2.66
CA ARG A 127 6.27 -14.63 3.55
C ARG A 127 4.87 -14.62 4.16
N SER A 128 3.88 -14.92 3.31
CA SER A 128 2.46 -14.82 3.66
C SER A 128 2.17 -15.42 5.05
N PRO A 129 1.51 -14.67 5.95
CA PRO A 129 0.78 -13.42 5.69
C PRO A 129 1.63 -12.14 5.74
N TYR A 130 2.94 -12.24 5.98
CA TYR A 130 3.83 -11.10 6.22
C TYR A 130 4.61 -10.68 4.99
N VAL A 131 5.01 -9.41 4.96
CA VAL A 131 6.05 -8.90 4.08
C VAL A 131 7.31 -8.74 4.92
N HIS A 132 8.37 -9.47 4.59
CA HIS A 132 9.66 -9.28 5.24
C HIS A 132 10.41 -8.16 4.52
N LEU A 133 10.82 -7.15 5.26
CA LEU A 133 11.84 -6.19 4.84
C LEU A 133 13.19 -6.66 5.35
N LEU A 134 14.13 -6.86 4.44
CA LEU A 134 15.53 -7.10 4.76
C LEU A 134 16.34 -5.86 4.42
N ASP A 135 17.21 -5.42 5.32
CA ASP A 135 18.27 -4.47 4.99
C ASP A 135 19.60 -5.23 5.00
N GLN A 136 20.11 -5.56 3.81
CA GLN A 136 21.17 -6.56 3.64
C GLN A 136 22.44 -6.20 4.41
N LYS A 137 22.71 -4.91 4.59
CA LYS A 137 23.92 -4.43 5.27
C LYS A 137 23.82 -4.47 6.79
N SER A 138 22.63 -4.30 7.35
CA SER A 138 22.42 -4.38 8.81
C SER A 138 22.01 -5.78 9.27
N SER A 139 21.79 -6.71 8.33
CA SER A 139 21.35 -8.09 8.61
C SER A 139 20.09 -8.12 9.49
N THR A 140 19.23 -7.09 9.37
CA THR A 140 17.98 -6.99 10.11
C THR A 140 16.82 -7.40 9.22
N ILE A 141 15.96 -8.27 9.73
CA ILE A 141 14.73 -8.72 9.09
C ILE A 141 13.56 -8.16 9.90
N VAL A 142 12.70 -7.39 9.25
CA VAL A 142 11.50 -6.82 9.85
C VAL A 142 10.29 -7.46 9.19
N SER A 143 9.47 -8.17 9.97
CA SER A 143 8.21 -8.74 9.50
C SER A 143 7.12 -7.68 9.59
N LEU A 144 6.52 -7.34 8.45
CA LEU A 144 5.54 -6.27 8.29
C LEU A 144 4.14 -6.82 7.99
N THR A 145 3.14 -6.12 8.51
CA THR A 145 1.72 -6.22 8.16
C THR A 145 1.24 -4.86 7.67
N SER A 146 0.01 -4.79 7.14
CA SER A 146 -0.60 -3.51 6.77
C SER A 146 -0.81 -2.55 7.95
N SER A 147 -0.69 -3.04 9.18
CA SER A 147 -0.93 -2.29 10.42
C SER A 147 0.35 -2.00 11.22
N GLY A 148 1.53 -2.39 10.71
CA GLY A 148 2.79 -2.17 11.40
C GLY A 148 3.72 -3.38 11.45
N ILE A 149 4.70 -3.31 12.36
CA ILE A 149 5.69 -4.34 12.61
C ILE A 149 5.07 -5.48 13.42
N ASN A 150 5.25 -6.72 12.93
CA ASN A 150 4.93 -7.93 13.66
C ASN A 150 6.11 -8.42 14.52
N SER A 151 7.30 -8.52 13.92
CA SER A 151 8.52 -8.95 14.59
C SER A 151 9.77 -8.31 13.98
N ILE A 152 10.86 -8.32 14.73
CA ILE A 152 12.19 -7.90 14.28
C ILE A 152 13.17 -9.02 14.65
N GLU A 153 13.89 -9.53 13.67
CA GLU A 153 14.91 -10.56 13.81
C GLU A 153 16.25 -9.99 13.34
N LYS A 154 17.33 -10.36 14.03
CA LYS A 154 18.69 -10.12 13.54
C LYS A 154 19.20 -11.43 12.99
N GLU A 155 19.67 -11.43 11.75
CA GLU A 155 20.32 -12.59 11.16
C GLU A 155 21.68 -12.74 11.84
N ASP A 156 21.76 -13.68 12.79
CA ASP A 156 23.01 -14.04 13.42
C ASP A 156 23.95 -14.59 12.34
N GLN A 157 25.08 -13.90 12.13
CA GLN A 157 26.13 -14.38 11.24
C GLN A 157 26.77 -15.63 11.86
N SER A 158 26.32 -16.82 11.43
CA SER A 158 26.97 -18.11 11.72
C SER A 158 28.08 -18.42 10.73
#